data_AF-A0A820S4F1-F1
#
_entry.id   AF-A0A820S4F1-F1
#
_cell.length_a   1.000
_cell.length_b   1.000
_cell.length_c   1.000
_cell.angle_alpha   90.00
_cell.angle_beta   90.00
_cell.angle_gamma   90.00
#
_symmetry.space_group_name_H-M   'P 1'
#
loop_
_entity.id
_entity.type
_entity.pdbx_description
1 polymer ?
#
loop_
_entity_poly.entity_id
_entity_poly.type
_entity_poly.pdbx_seq_one_letter_code
_entity_poly.pdbx_strand_id
1 'polypeptide(L)'
;HLDKIKKTRSPYAPPFQVGVLGCMAERLKEKLIEREKIVDVVCGPDAYRSLPNLLDQTLLMSDQKGINTILSLEETYADITPLRFDINNRRAFVSIMRGCNNMCAFCIVPFTRGRERS
;
A
#
# COMPACT_ATOMS: atom_id res chain seq x y z
N HIS A 1 -13.22 16.09 -0.97
CA HIS A 1 -14.15 15.06 -0.44
C HIS A 1 -13.63 14.39 0.81
N LEU A 2 -12.36 13.97 0.82
CA LEU A 2 -11.73 13.30 1.97
C LEU A 2 -11.63 14.21 3.22
N ASP A 3 -11.32 15.50 3.07
CA ASP A 3 -11.22 16.43 4.21
C ASP A 3 -12.47 16.52 5.08
N LYS A 4 -13.66 16.33 4.48
CA LYS A 4 -14.92 16.27 5.24
C LYS A 4 -14.94 15.03 6.14
N ILE A 5 -14.48 13.88 5.66
CA ILE A 5 -14.45 12.63 6.44
C ILE A 5 -13.54 12.78 7.67
N LYS A 6 -12.35 13.39 7.51
CA LYS A 6 -11.43 13.61 8.64
C LYS A 6 -11.87 14.76 9.56
N LYS A 7 -12.65 15.74 9.07
CA LYS A 7 -13.27 16.80 9.91
C LYS A 7 -14.52 16.35 10.66
N THR A 8 -15.23 15.32 10.19
CA THR A 8 -16.39 14.75 10.89
C THR A 8 -15.96 13.81 12.02
N ARG A 9 -14.71 13.95 12.51
CA ARG A 9 -14.11 13.16 13.59
C ARG A 9 -14.90 13.42 14.88
N SER A 10 -15.84 12.54 15.18
CA SER A 10 -16.44 12.50 16.52
C SER A 10 -15.35 12.08 17.51
N PRO A 11 -15.19 12.76 18.66
CA PRO A 11 -14.27 12.33 19.71
C PRO A 11 -14.64 10.96 20.32
N TYR A 12 -15.83 10.44 20.01
CA TYR A 12 -16.31 9.12 20.42
C TYR A 12 -16.20 8.04 19.32
N ALA A 13 -15.70 8.41 18.13
CA ALA A 13 -15.48 7.44 17.06
C ALA A 13 -14.15 6.71 17.26
N PRO A 14 -14.07 5.41 16.89
CA PRO A 14 -12.81 4.67 16.95
C PRO A 14 -11.73 5.37 16.11
N PRO A 15 -10.45 5.25 16.48
CA PRO A 15 -9.35 5.83 15.72
C PRO A 15 -9.39 5.30 14.28
N PHE A 16 -9.51 6.22 13.33
CA PHE A 16 -9.62 5.93 11.90
C PHE A 16 -8.40 6.50 11.16
N GLN A 17 -7.79 5.67 10.32
CA GLN A 17 -6.59 6.02 9.55
C GLN A 17 -6.87 5.83 8.06
N VAL A 18 -6.31 6.73 7.25
CA VAL A 18 -6.42 6.67 5.78
C VAL A 18 -5.10 6.21 5.20
N GLY A 19 -5.09 5.01 4.61
CA GLY A 19 -3.95 4.43 3.93
C GLY A 19 -4.11 4.37 2.41
N VAL A 20 -3.07 4.71 1.66
CA VAL A 20 -2.99 4.50 0.20
C VAL A 20 -1.93 3.44 -0.08
N LEU A 21 -2.33 2.35 -0.73
CA LEU A 21 -1.53 1.15 -0.93
C LEU A 21 -1.33 0.82 -2.42
N GLY A 22 -0.20 0.19 -2.76
CA GLY A 22 0.05 -0.41 -4.07
C GLY A 22 0.96 0.41 -4.99
N CYS A 23 1.06 0.00 -6.27
CA CYS A 23 2.04 0.57 -7.21
C CYS A 23 1.79 2.05 -7.55
N MET A 24 0.55 2.52 -7.40
CA MET A 24 0.23 3.95 -7.54
C MET A 24 0.63 4.77 -6.31
N ALA A 25 0.63 4.16 -5.13
CA ALA A 25 1.14 4.80 -3.91
C ALA A 25 2.63 5.12 -4.06
N GLU A 26 3.38 4.20 -4.65
CA GLU A 26 4.79 4.38 -4.99
C GLU A 26 5.00 5.48 -6.03
N ARG A 27 4.24 5.46 -7.13
CA ARG A 27 4.36 6.46 -8.20
C ARG A 27 3.97 7.87 -7.77
N LEU A 28 2.95 8.00 -6.92
CA LEU A 28 2.36 9.29 -6.53
C LEU A 28 2.79 9.76 -5.14
N LYS A 29 3.81 9.14 -4.53
CA LYS A 29 4.22 9.40 -3.14
C LYS A 29 4.38 10.88 -2.80
N GLU A 30 5.09 11.65 -3.64
CA GLU A 30 5.34 13.08 -3.41
C GLU A 30 4.03 13.88 -3.42
N LYS A 31 3.17 13.63 -4.40
CA LYS A 31 1.86 14.29 -4.49
C LYS A 31 0.95 13.92 -3.32
N LEU A 32 0.98 12.66 -2.88
CA LEU A 32 0.20 12.21 -1.72
C LEU A 32 0.70 12.83 -0.42
N ILE A 33 2.02 13.01 -0.27
CA ILE A 33 2.60 13.59 0.94
C ILE A 33 2.35 15.11 0.99
N GLU A 34 2.56 15.81 -0.12
CA GLU A 34 2.50 17.27 -0.20
C GLU A 34 1.07 17.82 -0.34
N ARG A 35 0.24 17.20 -1.21
CA ARG A 35 -1.10 17.72 -1.54
C ARG A 35 -2.18 17.10 -0.68
N GLU A 36 -2.06 15.82 -0.33
CA GLU A 36 -3.08 15.08 0.39
C GLU A 36 -2.69 14.93 1.87
N LYS A 37 -2.80 16.01 2.66
CA LYS A 37 -2.56 16.01 4.12
C LYS A 37 -3.46 15.04 4.90
N ILE A 38 -4.44 14.44 4.24
CA ILE A 38 -5.36 13.47 4.80
C ILE A 38 -4.74 12.08 4.97
N VAL A 39 -3.78 11.69 4.13
CA VAL A 39 -3.23 10.33 4.11
C VAL A 39 -2.25 10.14 5.26
N ASP A 40 -2.56 9.16 6.11
CA ASP A 40 -1.76 8.80 7.28
C ASP A 40 -0.71 7.73 6.91
N VAL A 41 -1.03 6.81 6.00
CA VAL A 41 -0.12 5.74 5.56
C VAL A 41 -0.01 5.68 4.04
N VAL A 42 1.20 5.62 3.50
CA VAL A 42 1.48 5.39 2.08
C VAL A 42 2.40 4.18 1.96
N CYS A 43 1.93 3.11 1.32
CA CYS A 43 2.68 1.85 1.27
C CYS A 43 2.72 1.27 -0.15
N GLY A 44 3.92 0.97 -0.63
CA GLY A 44 4.18 0.35 -1.93
C GLY A 44 3.80 -1.13 -1.94
N PRO A 45 3.78 -1.77 -3.12
CA PRO A 45 3.39 -3.18 -3.26
C PRO A 45 4.32 -4.12 -2.47
N ASP A 46 5.60 -3.78 -2.39
CA ASP A 46 6.64 -4.60 -1.73
C ASP A 46 6.86 -4.23 -0.25
N ALA A 47 6.08 -3.30 0.29
CA ALA A 47 6.19 -2.85 1.67
C ALA A 47 5.07 -3.41 2.57
N TYR A 48 4.33 -4.40 2.08
CA TYR A 48 3.15 -4.93 2.77
C TYR A 48 3.45 -5.46 4.17
N ARG A 49 4.61 -6.11 4.37
CA ARG A 49 5.05 -6.60 5.70
C ARG A 49 5.37 -5.46 6.67
N SER A 50 5.67 -4.26 6.19
CA SER A 50 5.86 -3.08 7.02
C SER A 50 4.54 -2.45 7.47
N LEU A 51 3.41 -2.83 6.86
CA LEU A 51 2.12 -2.21 7.12
C LEU A 51 1.72 -2.24 8.61
N PRO A 52 1.86 -3.35 9.37
CA PRO A 52 1.55 -3.35 10.80
C PRO A 52 2.34 -2.29 11.57
N ASN A 53 3.66 -2.23 11.35
CA ASN A 53 4.52 -1.25 12.00
C ASN A 53 4.14 0.20 11.63
N LEU A 54 3.79 0.45 10.36
CA LEU A 54 3.38 1.78 9.91
C LEU A 54 2.04 2.20 10.52
N LEU A 55 1.10 1.28 10.67
CA LEU A 55 -0.18 1.55 11.33
C LEU A 55 0.02 1.85 12.81
N ASP A 56 0.84 1.06 13.51
CA ASP A 56 1.13 1.27 14.93
C ASP A 56 1.81 2.62 15.19
N GLN A 57 2.81 2.97 14.37
CA GLN A 57 3.50 4.26 14.48
C GLN A 57 2.54 5.45 14.31
N THR A 58 1.65 5.37 13.33
CA THR A 58 0.69 6.44 13.03
C THR A 58 -0.48 6.48 14.02
N LEU A 59 -0.76 5.37 14.74
CA LEU A 59 -1.72 5.34 15.84
C LEU A 59 -1.15 5.93 17.13
N LEU A 60 0.11 5.62 17.45
CA LEU A 60 0.79 6.03 18.68
C LEU A 60 1.26 7.50 18.63
N MET A 61 1.71 7.96 17.47
CA MET A 61 2.18 9.33 17.27
C MET A 61 1.19 10.08 16.39
N SER A 62 0.26 10.79 17.03
CA SER A 62 -0.62 11.72 16.34
C SER A 62 0.22 12.74 15.56
N ASP A 63 0.03 12.79 14.24
CA ASP A 63 0.71 13.67 13.25
C ASP A 63 1.96 13.10 12.54
N GLN A 64 2.36 11.84 12.80
CA GLN A 64 3.31 11.15 11.93
C GLN A 64 2.60 10.51 10.73
N LYS A 65 3.29 10.53 9.57
CA LYS A 65 2.89 9.78 8.38
C LYS A 65 3.77 8.53 8.24
N GLY A 66 3.14 7.37 8.10
CA GLY A 66 3.82 6.10 7.86
C GLY A 66 4.06 5.90 6.37
N ILE A 67 5.30 6.00 5.90
CA ILE A 67 5.61 5.90 4.47
C ILE A 67 6.62 4.79 4.24
N ASN A 68 6.26 3.81 3.42
CA ASN A 68 7.20 2.86 2.84
C ASN A 68 6.81 2.54 1.41
N THR A 69 7.48 3.17 0.45
CA THR A 69 7.26 2.92 -0.98
C THR A 69 8.54 2.46 -1.67
N ILE A 70 9.48 1.90 -0.91
CA ILE A 70 10.74 1.44 -1.47
C ILE A 70 10.48 0.08 -2.12
N LEU A 71 10.86 -0.03 -3.38
CA LEU A 71 10.85 -1.30 -4.08
C LEU A 71 11.86 -2.24 -3.40
N SER A 72 11.39 -3.34 -2.84
CA SER A 72 12.26 -4.38 -2.29
C SER A 72 12.56 -5.39 -3.37
N LEU A 73 13.82 -5.78 -3.54
CA LEU A 73 14.23 -6.81 -4.51
C LEU A 73 13.99 -8.24 -4.00
N GLU A 74 13.76 -8.41 -2.70
CA GLU A 74 13.69 -9.71 -2.03
C GLU A 74 12.32 -10.02 -1.43
N GLU A 75 11.43 -9.02 -1.31
CA GLU A 75 10.12 -9.23 -0.70
C GLU A 75 9.28 -10.24 -1.48
N THR A 76 8.83 -11.29 -0.76
CA THR A 76 8.11 -12.42 -1.35
C THR A 76 6.74 -12.69 -0.72
N TYR A 77 6.11 -11.76 0.02
CA TYR A 77 4.86 -12.04 0.75
C TYR A 77 4.93 -13.34 1.59
N ALA A 78 6.15 -13.75 1.97
CA ALA A 78 6.35 -14.91 2.82
C ALA A 78 5.50 -14.74 4.09
N ASP A 79 5.02 -15.85 4.65
CA ASP A 79 4.23 -15.88 5.88
C ASP A 79 2.86 -15.18 5.82
N ILE A 80 2.40 -14.72 4.65
CA ILE A 80 1.06 -14.16 4.47
C ILE A 80 0.12 -15.27 3.98
N THR A 81 -0.80 -15.69 4.86
CA THR A 81 -1.83 -16.66 4.50
C THR A 81 -3.04 -15.93 3.88
N PRO A 82 -3.44 -16.24 2.63
CA PRO A 82 -4.58 -15.59 2.00
C PRO A 82 -5.89 -16.05 2.68
N LEU A 83 -6.69 -15.08 3.12
CA LEU A 83 -8.04 -15.33 3.63
C LEU A 83 -9.03 -15.46 2.47
N ARG A 84 -9.91 -16.46 2.54
CA ARG A 84 -11.00 -16.65 1.58
C ARG A 84 -12.33 -16.33 2.24
N PHE A 85 -13.00 -15.29 1.75
CA PHE A 85 -14.32 -14.90 2.24
C PHE A 85 -15.45 -15.70 1.60
N ASP A 86 -15.28 -16.12 0.34
CA ASP A 86 -16.27 -16.92 -0.37
C ASP A 86 -15.86 -18.40 -0.36
N ILE A 87 -16.48 -19.16 0.55
CA ILE A 87 -16.25 -20.61 0.71
C ILE A 87 -16.70 -21.41 -0.52
N ASN A 88 -17.65 -20.89 -1.30
CA ASN A 88 -18.18 -21.59 -2.48
C ASN A 88 -17.30 -21.37 -3.73
N ASN A 89 -16.40 -20.38 -3.70
CA ASN A 89 -15.51 -20.09 -4.82
C ASN A 89 -14.27 -20.99 -4.82
N ARG A 90 -14.27 -21.97 -5.73
CA ARG A 90 -13.17 -22.94 -5.93
C ARG A 90 -11.99 -22.43 -6.76
N ARG A 91 -11.89 -21.11 -7.01
CA ARG A 91 -10.80 -20.50 -7.79
C ARG A 91 -9.87 -19.68 -6.91
N ALA A 92 -8.62 -19.50 -7.33
CA ALA A 92 -7.63 -18.69 -6.64
C ALA A 92 -6.61 -18.11 -7.62
N PHE A 93 -6.05 -16.97 -7.26
CA PHE A 93 -4.91 -16.40 -7.98
C PHE A 93 -3.62 -16.80 -7.27
N VAL A 94 -2.65 -17.23 -8.07
CA VAL A 94 -1.29 -17.51 -7.61
C VAL A 94 -0.35 -16.61 -8.41
N SER A 95 0.37 -15.74 -7.72
CA SER A 95 1.38 -14.89 -8.34
C SER A 95 2.64 -15.72 -8.59
N ILE A 96 2.91 -16.05 -9.85
CA ILE A 96 4.11 -16.81 -10.26
C ILE A 96 5.32 -15.92 -10.56
N MET A 97 5.10 -14.63 -10.78
CA MET A 97 6.13 -13.66 -11.09
C MET A 97 5.73 -12.25 -10.61
N ARG A 98 6.71 -11.39 -10.35
CA ARG A 98 6.56 -9.96 -10.10
C ARG A 98 7.47 -9.18 -11.04
N GLY A 99 7.09 -7.94 -11.36
CA GLY A 99 7.84 -7.09 -12.29
C GLY A 99 7.72 -7.52 -13.75
N CYS A 100 8.45 -6.86 -14.64
CA CYS A 100 8.47 -7.18 -16.07
C CYS A 100 9.76 -6.66 -16.72
N ASN A 101 10.35 -7.46 -17.61
CA ASN A 101 11.52 -7.05 -18.40
C ASN A 101 11.17 -6.43 -19.77
N ASN A 102 9.88 -6.44 -20.17
CA ASN A 102 9.45 -5.88 -21.45
C ASN A 102 9.23 -4.37 -21.35
N MET A 103 10.01 -3.61 -22.12
CA MET A 103 9.96 -2.15 -22.19
C MET A 103 8.97 -1.67 -23.25
N CYS A 104 7.68 -1.97 -23.06
CA CYS A 104 6.63 -1.49 -23.96
C CYS A 104 6.44 0.04 -23.82
N ALA A 105 6.16 0.72 -24.94
CA ALA A 105 6.04 2.19 -24.98
C ALA A 105 5.01 2.80 -24.01
N PHE A 106 4.04 2.01 -23.57
CA PHE A 106 2.96 2.42 -22.67
C PHE A 106 3.05 1.81 -21.26
N CYS A 107 4.01 0.92 -21.02
CA CYS A 107 4.03 0.12 -19.79
C CYS A 107 4.80 0.82 -18.67
N ILE A 108 4.11 1.05 -17.55
CA ILE A 108 4.70 1.63 -16.34
C ILE A 108 5.33 0.59 -15.41
N VAL A 109 5.07 -0.69 -15.64
CA VAL A 109 5.44 -1.78 -14.72
C VAL A 109 6.94 -1.82 -14.39
N PRO A 110 7.86 -1.69 -15.36
CA PRO A 110 9.30 -1.69 -15.05
C PRO A 110 9.73 -0.62 -14.04
N PHE A 111 8.99 0.49 -13.99
CA PHE A 111 9.29 1.64 -13.11
C PHE A 111 8.58 1.59 -11.75
N THR A 112 7.55 0.75 -11.60
CA THR A 112 6.69 0.71 -10.40
C THR A 112 6.62 -0.67 -9.74
N ARG A 113 7.18 -1.70 -10.38
CA ARG A 113 7.28 -3.07 -9.85
C ARG A 113 8.64 -3.71 -10.14
N GLY A 114 9.56 -2.96 -10.75
CA GLY A 114 10.90 -3.41 -11.09
C GLY A 114 10.97 -4.43 -12.22
N ARG A 115 12.17 -5.01 -12.35
CA ARG A 115 12.48 -6.10 -13.29
C ARG A 115 11.78 -7.38 -12.86
N GLU A 116 11.63 -8.29 -13.81
CA GLU A 116 11.02 -9.60 -13.58
C GLU A 116 11.77 -10.42 -12.52
N ARG A 117 11.01 -11.08 -11.64
CA ARG A 117 11.46 -12.02 -10.61
C ARG A 117 10.38 -13.03 -10.28
N SER A 118 10.77 -14.23 -9.86
CA SER A 118 9.88 -15.34 -9.45
C SER A 118 10.19 -15.78 -8.04
#